data_AF-A0A9Q9ANH0-F1
#
_entry.id   AF-A0A9Q9ANH0-F1
#
_cell.length_a   1.000
_cell.length_b   1.000
_cell.length_c   1.000
_cell.angle_alpha   90.00
_cell.angle_beta   90.00
_cell.angle_gamma   90.00
#
_symmetry.space_group_name_H-M   'P 1'
#
loop_
_entity.id
_entity.type
_entity.pdbx_description
1 polymer ?
#
loop_
_entity_poly.entity_id
_entity_poly.type
_entity_poly.pdbx_seq_one_letter_code
_entity_poly.pdbx_strand_id
1 'polypeptide(L)'
;MADTLWRGWSSGIRGVLVLLFFMSLITWAIGCAFTAKIANAEIGDASYYYRISTAEVYFYAAGLPMATMLAAAIDFFLYQRRMLSPVVSIIWSIIAFGAWVFVLLMWGVTEWSPDTGGFLPLYMYYYGSDSYDPYGSGLFYGRVVTGAIAAVLALVQLSFAARAVELERKQRKGKAIKMGSV
;
A
#
# COMPACT_ATOMS: atom_id res chain seq x y z
N MET A 1 -1.12 6.95 28.86
CA MET A 1 -0.96 7.78 27.64
C MET A 1 0.10 7.14 26.76
N ALA A 2 -0.17 6.98 25.46
CA ALA A 2 0.86 6.52 24.52
C ALA A 2 1.90 7.64 24.35
N ASP A 3 3.18 7.32 24.50
CA ASP A 3 4.26 8.30 24.28
C ASP A 3 4.30 8.64 22.79
N THR A 4 4.29 9.94 22.46
CA THR A 4 4.35 10.43 21.06
C THR A 4 5.76 10.85 20.66
N LEU A 5 6.74 10.66 21.54
CA LEU A 5 8.13 11.02 21.27
C LEU A 5 8.79 10.00 20.34
N TRP A 6 9.05 10.42 19.11
CA TRP A 6 9.87 9.70 18.14
C TRP A 6 11.35 9.80 18.50
N ARG A 7 11.78 9.03 19.50
CA ARG A 7 13.17 8.95 19.95
C ARG A 7 14.00 8.21 18.90
N GLY A 8 15.01 8.87 18.31
CA GLY A 8 15.85 8.32 17.25
C GLY A 8 15.95 9.22 16.02
N TRP A 9 16.06 8.63 14.82
CA TRP A 9 16.29 9.34 13.56
C TRP A 9 15.00 9.98 13.01
N SER A 10 14.61 11.11 13.59
CA SER A 10 13.37 11.85 13.29
C SER A 10 13.27 12.39 11.85
N SER A 11 14.40 12.67 11.18
CA SER A 11 14.38 13.04 9.76
C SER A 11 14.11 11.85 8.85
N GLY A 12 14.53 10.64 9.24
CA GLY A 12 14.27 9.41 8.49
C GLY A 12 12.79 9.11 8.34
N ILE A 13 12.03 9.16 9.43
CA ILE A 13 10.57 8.92 9.35
C ILE A 13 9.83 9.97 8.52
N ARG A 14 10.23 11.25 8.64
CA ARG A 14 9.63 12.31 7.82
C ARG A 14 9.79 12.01 6.33
N GLY A 15 10.98 11.57 5.92
CA GLY A 15 11.26 11.18 4.53
C GLY A 15 10.42 9.98 4.09
N VAL A 16 10.34 8.94 4.92
CA VAL A 16 9.58 7.72 4.60
C VAL A 16 8.08 8.02 4.45
N LEU A 17 7.47 8.79 5.34
CA LEU A 17 6.05 9.13 5.23
C LEU A 17 5.73 9.90 3.95
N VAL A 18 6.61 10.84 3.56
CA VAL A 18 6.48 11.60 2.31
C VAL A 18 6.62 10.68 1.10
N LEU A 19 7.63 9.80 1.09
CA LEU A 19 7.82 8.84 0.01
C LEU A 19 6.65 7.86 -0.10
N LEU A 20 6.15 7.36 1.02
CA LEU A 20 5.02 6.43 1.06
C LEU A 20 3.74 7.08 0.53
N PHE A 21 3.51 8.36 0.88
CA PHE A 21 2.45 9.16 0.28
C PHE A 21 2.59 9.26 -1.24
N PHE A 22 3.77 9.68 -1.75
CA PHE A 22 3.95 9.85 -3.20
C PHE A 22 3.85 8.54 -3.97
N MET A 23 4.44 7.45 -3.46
CA MET A 23 4.36 6.14 -4.12
C MET A 23 2.92 5.62 -4.13
N SER A 24 2.17 5.82 -3.05
CA SER A 24 0.75 5.43 -2.99
C SER A 24 -0.12 6.30 -3.91
N LEU A 25 0.16 7.61 -4.00
CA LEU A 25 -0.49 8.56 -4.92
C LEU A 25 -0.24 8.19 -6.38
N ILE A 26 1.01 7.90 -6.76
CA ILE A 26 1.36 7.46 -8.11
C ILE A 26 0.63 6.16 -8.44
N THR A 27 0.67 5.19 -7.51
CA THR A 27 -0.02 3.90 -7.69
C THR A 27 -1.53 4.08 -7.84
N TRP A 28 -2.13 5.00 -7.08
CA TRP A 28 -3.53 5.37 -7.21
C TRP A 28 -3.84 5.99 -8.59
N ALA A 29 -3.04 6.95 -9.04
CA ALA A 29 -3.21 7.58 -10.36
C ALA A 29 -3.10 6.58 -11.51
N ILE A 30 -2.10 5.68 -11.45
CA ILE A 30 -1.96 4.57 -12.40
C ILE A 30 -3.17 3.63 -12.30
N GLY A 31 -3.65 3.34 -11.09
CA GLY A 31 -4.86 2.54 -10.87
C GLY A 31 -6.11 3.15 -11.52
N CYS A 32 -6.33 4.45 -11.37
CA CYS A 32 -7.43 5.17 -12.03
C CYS A 32 -7.32 5.10 -13.56
N ALA A 33 -6.13 5.32 -14.12
CA ALA A 33 -5.89 5.22 -15.55
C ALA A 33 -6.13 3.79 -16.07
N PHE A 34 -5.68 2.78 -15.32
CA PHE A 34 -5.89 1.37 -15.63
C PHE A 34 -7.38 1.00 -15.63
N THR A 35 -8.14 1.43 -14.62
CA THR A 35 -9.59 1.25 -14.57
C THR A 35 -10.29 1.91 -15.75
N ALA A 36 -9.94 3.16 -16.08
CA ALA A 36 -10.52 3.87 -17.21
C ALA A 36 -10.23 3.15 -18.54
N LYS A 37 -9.02 2.60 -18.69
CA LYS A 37 -8.64 1.85 -19.89
C LYS A 37 -9.42 0.55 -20.02
N ILE A 38 -9.60 -0.21 -18.93
CA ILE A 38 -10.45 -1.42 -18.93
C ILE A 38 -11.92 -1.09 -19.21
N ALA A 39 -12.45 -0.01 -18.63
CA ALA A 39 -13.84 0.38 -18.84
C ALA A 39 -14.16 0.68 -20.32
N ASN A 40 -13.17 1.14 -21.08
CA ASN A 40 -13.28 1.46 -22.50
C ASN A 40 -12.79 0.33 -23.41
N ALA A 41 -12.28 -0.77 -22.86
CA ALA A 41 -11.78 -1.89 -23.66
C ALA A 41 -12.95 -2.68 -24.28
N GLU A 42 -12.76 -3.12 -25.51
CA GLU A 42 -13.65 -4.05 -26.18
C GLU A 42 -13.53 -5.44 -25.52
N ILE A 43 -14.64 -6.16 -25.44
CA ILE A 43 -14.68 -7.54 -24.92
C ILE A 43 -14.53 -8.45 -26.12
N GLY A 44 -13.73 -9.51 -26.02
CA GLY A 44 -13.58 -10.48 -27.11
C GLY A 44 -14.94 -11.09 -27.53
N ASP A 45 -15.04 -11.52 -28.79
CA ASP A 45 -16.28 -11.95 -29.48
C ASP A 45 -16.97 -13.23 -28.92
N ALA A 46 -16.56 -13.74 -27.77
CA ALA A 46 -17.16 -14.95 -27.20
C ALA A 46 -18.41 -14.62 -26.38
N SER A 47 -19.52 -15.23 -26.80
CA SER A 47 -20.89 -15.11 -26.25
C SER A 47 -21.08 -15.51 -24.78
N TYR A 48 -19.99 -15.85 -24.08
CA TYR A 48 -19.99 -16.32 -22.69
C TYR A 48 -19.24 -15.39 -21.72
N TYR A 49 -18.66 -14.27 -22.19
CA TYR A 49 -17.92 -13.35 -21.33
C TYR A 49 -18.76 -12.13 -20.91
N TYR A 50 -19.01 -12.02 -19.60
CA TYR A 50 -19.66 -10.85 -19.01
C TYR A 50 -18.62 -9.78 -18.66
N ARG A 51 -18.90 -8.51 -18.95
CA ARG A 51 -18.03 -7.38 -18.57
C ARG A 51 -17.86 -7.35 -17.06
N ILE A 52 -16.61 -7.33 -16.58
CA ILE A 52 -16.33 -7.10 -15.17
C ILE A 52 -16.83 -5.70 -14.75
N SER A 53 -17.35 -5.59 -13.52
CA SER A 53 -17.81 -4.30 -13.03
C SER A 53 -16.64 -3.32 -12.92
N THR A 54 -16.76 -2.15 -13.55
CA THR A 54 -15.76 -1.08 -13.43
C THR A 54 -15.53 -0.66 -11.97
N ALA A 55 -16.56 -0.78 -11.13
CA ALA A 55 -16.45 -0.50 -9.70
C ALA A 55 -15.56 -1.51 -8.97
N GLU A 56 -15.64 -2.80 -9.33
CA GLU A 56 -14.77 -3.84 -8.77
C GLU A 56 -13.32 -3.60 -9.19
N VAL A 57 -13.09 -3.34 -10.48
CA VAL A 57 -11.75 -3.01 -11.00
C VAL A 57 -11.19 -1.78 -10.28
N TYR A 58 -11.99 -0.72 -10.09
CA TYR A 58 -11.57 0.47 -9.35
C TYR A 58 -11.20 0.15 -7.90
N PHE A 59 -12.02 -0.62 -7.20
CA PHE A 59 -11.80 -0.93 -5.79
C PHE A 59 -10.45 -1.61 -5.57
N TYR A 60 -10.12 -2.60 -6.39
CA TYR A 60 -8.85 -3.34 -6.29
C TYR A 60 -7.67 -2.61 -6.94
N ALA A 61 -7.89 -1.82 -7.99
CA ALA A 61 -6.84 -1.10 -8.69
C ALA A 61 -6.41 0.19 -7.99
N ALA A 62 -7.38 0.94 -7.45
CA ALA A 62 -7.21 2.30 -6.94
C ALA A 62 -7.70 2.47 -5.49
N GLY A 63 -8.72 1.73 -5.05
CA GLY A 63 -9.31 1.89 -3.71
C GLY A 63 -8.31 1.66 -2.57
N LEU A 64 -7.57 0.55 -2.61
CA LEU A 64 -6.54 0.25 -1.60
C LEU A 64 -5.34 1.22 -1.64
N PRO A 65 -4.77 1.56 -2.81
CA PRO A 65 -3.77 2.64 -2.93
C PRO A 65 -4.24 4.00 -2.40
N MET A 66 -5.51 4.35 -2.60
CA MET A 66 -6.09 5.59 -2.06
C MET A 66 -6.13 5.55 -0.53
N ALA A 67 -6.54 4.43 0.06
CA ALA A 67 -6.60 4.27 1.51
C ALA A 67 -5.20 4.37 2.15
N THR A 68 -4.18 3.74 1.55
CA THR A 68 -2.80 3.79 2.06
C THR A 68 -2.16 5.17 1.86
N MET A 69 -2.49 5.88 0.76
CA MET A 69 -2.13 7.28 0.57
C MET A 69 -2.73 8.17 1.67
N LEU A 70 -4.02 8.04 1.96
CA LEU A 70 -4.70 8.82 3.01
C LEU A 70 -4.12 8.52 4.39
N ALA A 71 -3.84 7.24 4.70
CA ALA A 71 -3.20 6.85 5.94
C ALA A 71 -1.81 7.52 6.10
N ALA A 72 -0.99 7.52 5.05
CA ALA A 72 0.31 8.19 5.05
C ALA A 72 0.21 9.69 5.29
N ALA A 73 -0.78 10.35 4.68
CA ALA A 73 -1.04 11.77 4.85
C ALA A 73 -1.48 12.11 6.29
N ILE A 74 -2.36 11.28 6.87
CA ILE A 74 -2.80 11.42 8.27
C ILE A 74 -1.61 11.22 9.21
N ASP A 75 -0.81 10.17 9.01
CA ASP A 75 0.38 9.89 9.82
C ASP A 75 1.38 11.05 9.75
N PHE A 76 1.61 11.61 8.56
CA PHE A 76 2.47 12.78 8.39
C PHE A 76 1.96 14.01 9.15
N PHE A 77 0.66 14.26 9.11
CA PHE A 77 0.04 15.37 9.83
C PHE A 77 0.13 15.18 11.35
N LEU A 78 -0.18 13.97 11.83
CA LEU A 78 -0.04 13.61 13.24
C LEU A 78 1.42 13.72 13.69
N TYR A 79 2.38 13.34 12.83
CA TYR A 79 3.80 13.48 13.10
C TYR A 79 4.22 14.94 13.25
N GLN A 80 3.79 15.82 12.33
CA GLN A 80 4.07 17.26 12.43
C GLN A 80 3.51 17.88 13.71
N ARG A 81 2.32 17.45 14.13
CA ARG A 81 1.68 17.90 15.37
C ARG A 81 2.24 17.24 16.64
N ARG A 82 3.25 16.37 16.52
CA ARG A 82 3.82 15.58 17.63
C ARG A 82 2.77 14.72 18.36
N MET A 83 1.75 14.29 17.63
CA MET A 83 0.64 13.47 18.12
C MET A 83 0.74 12.02 17.64
N LEU A 84 1.62 11.72 16.68
CA LEU A 84 1.80 10.36 16.18
C LEU A 84 2.51 9.49 17.21
N SER A 85 1.83 8.48 17.72
CA SER A 85 2.43 7.45 18.59
C SER A 85 3.20 6.41 17.76
N PRO A 86 4.46 6.08 18.09
CA PRO A 86 5.20 5.02 17.43
C PRO A 86 4.49 3.66 17.48
N VAL A 87 3.78 3.35 18.58
CA VAL A 87 3.02 2.09 18.70
C VAL A 87 1.88 2.03 17.70
N VAL A 88 1.17 3.15 17.51
CA VAL A 88 0.08 3.24 16.53
C VAL A 88 0.64 3.11 15.10
N SER A 89 1.80 3.73 14.84
CA SER A 89 2.49 3.60 13.56
C SER A 89 2.94 2.16 13.25
N ILE A 90 3.29 1.34 14.26
CA ILE A 90 3.60 -0.09 14.08
C ILE A 90 2.36 -0.82 13.53
N ILE A 91 1.20 -0.63 14.16
CA ILE A 91 -0.05 -1.29 13.77
C ILE A 91 -0.42 -0.90 12.33
N TRP A 92 -0.39 0.39 12.01
CA TRP A 92 -0.68 0.87 10.67
C TRP A 92 0.30 0.37 9.61
N SER A 93 1.59 0.30 9.94
CA SER A 93 2.60 -0.22 9.01
C SER A 93 2.37 -1.70 8.67
N ILE A 94 1.95 -2.51 9.66
CA ILE A 94 1.60 -3.92 9.44
C ILE A 94 0.36 -4.05 8.54
N ILE A 95 -0.69 -3.26 8.82
CA ILE A 95 -1.92 -3.25 8.02
C ILE A 95 -1.62 -2.81 6.59
N ALA A 96 -0.87 -1.73 6.42
CA ALA A 96 -0.49 -1.21 5.11
C ALA A 96 0.35 -2.22 4.32
N PHE A 97 1.34 -2.83 4.96
CA PHE A 97 2.15 -3.89 4.33
C PHE A 97 1.29 -5.08 3.89
N GLY A 98 0.44 -5.60 4.79
CA GLY A 98 -0.46 -6.70 4.47
C GLY A 98 -1.42 -6.39 3.32
N ALA A 99 -1.97 -5.18 3.29
CA ALA A 99 -2.83 -4.72 2.20
C ALA A 99 -2.07 -4.67 0.86
N TRP A 100 -0.84 -4.15 0.84
CA TRP A 100 -0.03 -4.13 -0.37
C TRP A 100 0.37 -5.53 -0.85
N VAL A 101 0.77 -6.43 0.06
CA VAL A 101 1.08 -7.83 -0.29
C VAL A 101 -0.15 -8.51 -0.87
N PHE A 102 -1.32 -8.34 -0.25
CA PHE A 102 -2.57 -8.88 -0.77
C PHE A 102 -2.87 -8.38 -2.18
N VAL A 103 -2.76 -7.06 -2.43
CA VAL A 103 -2.93 -6.47 -3.76
C VAL A 103 -1.94 -7.09 -4.74
N LEU A 104 -0.64 -7.11 -4.43
CA LEU A 104 0.37 -7.65 -5.35
C LEU A 104 0.14 -9.12 -5.67
N LEU A 105 -0.24 -9.94 -4.69
CA LEU A 105 -0.57 -11.35 -4.89
C LEU A 105 -1.83 -11.53 -5.73
N MET A 106 -2.89 -10.79 -5.42
CA MET A 106 -4.15 -10.86 -6.15
C MET A 106 -3.92 -10.51 -7.62
N TRP A 107 -3.15 -9.45 -7.90
CA TRP A 107 -2.89 -9.00 -9.28
C TRP A 107 -1.88 -9.88 -10.01
N GLY A 108 -0.91 -10.46 -9.30
CA GLY A 108 -0.02 -11.48 -9.86
C GLY A 108 -0.77 -12.77 -10.23
N VAL A 109 -1.67 -13.25 -9.37
CA VAL A 109 -2.47 -14.45 -9.68
C VAL A 109 -3.36 -14.22 -10.90
N THR A 110 -3.94 -13.02 -11.06
CA THR A 110 -4.75 -12.67 -12.23
C THR A 110 -3.97 -12.58 -13.54
N GLU A 111 -2.68 -12.26 -13.49
CA GLU A 111 -1.81 -12.26 -14.67
C GLU A 111 -1.54 -13.67 -15.20
N TRP A 112 -1.34 -14.64 -14.30
CA TRP A 112 -0.78 -15.95 -14.67
C TRP A 112 -1.77 -17.12 -14.65
N SER A 113 -3.02 -16.93 -14.21
CA SER A 113 -4.01 -18.01 -14.17
C SER A 113 -5.38 -17.56 -14.67
N PRO A 114 -6.01 -18.29 -15.61
CA PRO A 114 -7.43 -18.11 -15.93
C PRO A 114 -8.37 -18.65 -14.83
N ASP A 115 -7.87 -19.57 -13.99
CA ASP A 115 -8.59 -20.16 -12.85
C ASP A 115 -8.18 -19.48 -11.54
N THR A 116 -8.26 -18.15 -11.47
CA THR A 116 -7.94 -17.39 -10.24
C THR A 116 -8.91 -17.60 -9.07
N GLY A 117 -9.75 -18.64 -9.09
CA GLY A 117 -10.82 -18.81 -8.10
C GLY A 117 -11.86 -17.68 -8.13
N GLY A 118 -11.95 -16.91 -9.24
CA GLY A 118 -12.98 -15.90 -9.44
C GLY A 118 -12.73 -14.50 -8.84
N PHE A 119 -11.51 -14.16 -8.38
CA PHE A 119 -11.28 -12.84 -7.76
C PHE A 119 -11.45 -11.64 -8.72
N LEU A 120 -10.80 -11.63 -9.89
CA LEU A 120 -11.06 -10.68 -10.98
C LEU A 120 -10.80 -11.38 -12.34
N PRO A 121 -11.83 -11.65 -13.16
CA PRO A 121 -11.67 -12.37 -14.44
C PRO A 121 -11.07 -11.53 -15.59
N LEU A 122 -9.87 -10.96 -15.40
CA LEU A 122 -9.24 -10.04 -16.36
C LEU A 122 -8.80 -10.68 -17.69
N TYR A 123 -8.64 -12.01 -17.72
CA TYR A 123 -8.25 -12.76 -18.92
C TYR A 123 -9.26 -12.64 -20.08
N MET A 124 -10.51 -12.22 -19.83
CA MET A 124 -11.54 -12.03 -20.86
C MET A 124 -11.18 -10.97 -21.92
N TYR A 125 -10.24 -10.07 -21.60
CA TYR A 125 -9.79 -9.01 -22.50
C TYR A 125 -8.64 -9.45 -23.44
N TYR A 126 -8.11 -10.67 -23.31
CA TYR A 126 -6.91 -11.16 -24.04
C TYR A 126 -7.22 -12.01 -25.31
N TYR A 127 -8.49 -12.37 -25.55
CA TYR A 127 -8.85 -13.44 -26.52
C TYR A 127 -9.29 -12.99 -27.93
N GLY A 128 -9.24 -11.70 -28.26
CA GLY A 128 -9.54 -11.21 -29.62
C GLY A 128 -8.27 -10.90 -30.42
N SER A 129 -8.29 -11.04 -31.75
CA SER A 129 -7.15 -10.75 -32.63
C SER A 129 -6.70 -9.28 -32.61
N ASP A 130 -7.55 -8.37 -32.12
CA ASP A 130 -7.29 -6.95 -31.87
C ASP A 130 -7.55 -6.54 -30.40
N SER A 131 -7.52 -7.51 -29.48
CA SER A 131 -7.98 -7.30 -28.11
C SER A 131 -6.99 -6.54 -27.23
N TYR A 132 -7.53 -5.80 -26.26
CA TYR A 132 -6.77 -5.00 -25.31
C TYR A 132 -6.00 -5.91 -24.35
N ASP A 133 -4.68 -5.93 -24.43
CA ASP A 133 -3.83 -6.56 -23.42
C ASP A 133 -3.70 -5.65 -22.17
N PRO A 134 -4.37 -5.95 -21.05
CA PRO A 134 -4.24 -5.16 -19.82
C PRO A 134 -2.82 -5.21 -19.24
N TYR A 135 -2.06 -6.28 -19.47
CA TYR A 135 -0.75 -6.53 -18.88
C TYR A 135 0.38 -5.84 -19.68
N GLY A 136 0.27 -5.79 -21.01
CA GLY A 136 1.19 -5.09 -21.90
C GLY A 136 1.12 -3.56 -21.86
N SER A 137 0.14 -2.98 -21.16
CA SER A 137 -0.14 -1.54 -21.15
C SER A 137 0.89 -0.66 -20.42
N GLY A 138 1.93 -1.24 -19.80
CA GLY A 138 2.91 -0.55 -18.95
C GLY A 138 2.35 -0.03 -17.62
N LEU A 139 1.04 0.27 -17.57
CA LEU A 139 0.30 0.65 -16.38
C LEU A 139 0.26 -0.48 -15.35
N PHE A 140 0.12 -1.73 -15.80
CA PHE A 140 0.11 -2.89 -14.92
C PHE A 140 1.44 -3.04 -14.16
N TYR A 141 2.56 -3.17 -14.89
CA TYR A 141 3.88 -3.29 -14.26
C TYR A 141 4.29 -2.03 -13.49
N GLY A 142 3.93 -0.84 -13.99
CA GLY A 142 4.15 0.41 -13.26
C GLY A 142 3.49 0.38 -11.88
N ARG A 143 2.24 -0.10 -11.80
CA ARG A 143 1.49 -0.26 -10.56
C ARG A 143 2.08 -1.31 -9.63
N VAL A 144 2.53 -2.45 -10.18
CA VAL A 144 3.19 -3.51 -9.40
C VAL A 144 4.49 -2.98 -8.77
N VAL A 145 5.30 -2.26 -9.55
CA VAL A 145 6.56 -1.68 -9.07
C VAL A 145 6.31 -0.62 -7.99
N THR A 146 5.41 0.34 -8.23
CA THR A 146 5.15 1.40 -7.26
C THR A 146 4.47 0.87 -6.00
N GLY A 147 3.61 -0.15 -6.13
CA GLY A 147 3.01 -0.86 -5.00
C GLY A 147 4.03 -1.66 -4.18
N ALA A 148 4.98 -2.34 -4.83
CA ALA A 148 6.07 -3.03 -4.14
C ALA A 148 6.97 -2.06 -3.36
N ILE A 149 7.28 -0.91 -3.94
CA ILE A 149 8.03 0.15 -3.25
C ILE A 149 7.24 0.66 -2.03
N ALA A 150 5.92 0.89 -2.18
CA ALA A 150 5.07 1.31 -1.06
C ALA A 150 5.03 0.26 0.06
N ALA A 151 4.99 -1.04 -0.27
CA ALA A 151 5.07 -2.13 0.70
C ALA A 151 6.40 -2.12 1.47
N VAL A 152 7.52 -1.94 0.77
CA VAL A 152 8.85 -1.84 1.40
C VAL A 152 8.93 -0.61 2.30
N LEU A 153 8.42 0.54 1.87
CA LEU A 153 8.38 1.75 2.68
C LEU A 153 7.57 1.56 3.97
N ALA A 154 6.48 0.77 3.93
CA ALA A 154 5.72 0.42 5.14
C ALA A 154 6.58 -0.40 6.13
N LEU A 155 7.38 -1.35 5.65
CA LEU A 155 8.33 -2.08 6.51
C LEU A 155 9.45 -1.19 7.08
N VAL A 156 9.89 -0.20 6.30
CA VAL A 156 10.86 0.79 6.78
C VAL A 156 10.23 1.68 7.87
N GLN A 157 8.98 2.13 7.69
CA GLN A 157 8.23 2.86 8.72
C GLN A 157 8.09 2.02 10.00
N LEU A 158 7.74 0.74 9.87
CA LEU A 158 7.67 -0.21 10.98
C LEU A 158 9.00 -0.30 11.74
N SER A 159 10.12 -0.38 11.02
CA SER A 159 11.46 -0.47 11.60
C SER A 159 11.82 0.78 12.42
N PHE A 160 11.48 1.98 11.92
CA PHE A 160 11.68 3.22 12.66
C PHE A 160 10.80 3.30 13.89
N ALA A 161 9.54 2.89 13.78
CA ALA A 161 8.59 2.88 14.87
C ALA A 161 9.02 1.92 16.00
N ALA A 162 9.45 0.70 15.64
CA ALA A 162 9.97 -0.29 16.58
C ALA A 162 11.21 0.23 17.33
N ARG A 163 12.15 0.87 16.62
CA ARG A 163 13.35 1.47 17.23
C ARG A 163 13.00 2.57 18.23
N ALA A 164 12.01 3.42 17.90
CA ALA A 164 11.57 4.47 18.82
C ALA A 164 11.00 3.89 20.13
N VAL A 165 10.16 2.85 20.02
CA VAL A 165 9.60 2.13 21.19
C VAL A 165 10.71 1.46 22.02
N GLU A 166 11.70 0.85 21.38
CA GLU A 166 12.81 0.19 22.09
C GLU A 166 13.66 1.20 22.88
N LEU A 167 13.99 2.35 22.28
CA LEU A 167 14.75 3.41 22.93
C LEU A 167 13.99 4.00 24.12
N GLU A 168 12.68 4.17 24.00
CA GLU A 168 11.82 4.59 25.10
C GLU A 168 11.86 3.57 26.26
N ARG A 169 11.73 2.27 25.97
CA ARG A 169 11.84 1.19 26.97
C ARG A 169 13.18 1.22 27.69
N LYS A 170 14.30 1.37 26.96
CA LYS A 170 15.65 1.46 27.54
C LYS A 170 15.78 2.66 28.48
N GLN A 171 15.26 3.83 28.11
CA GLN A 171 15.30 5.02 28.95
C GLN A 171 14.43 4.89 30.20
N ARG A 172 13.25 4.26 30.12
CA ARG A 172 12.41 3.98 31.30
C ARG A 172 13.10 3.04 32.28
N LYS A 173 13.71 1.96 31.80
CA LYS A 173 14.50 1.04 32.64
C LYS A 173 15.68 1.75 33.32
N GLY A 174 16.42 2.58 32.58
CA GLY A 174 17.54 3.34 33.14
C GLY A 174 17.11 4.34 34.23
N LYS A 175 15.94 4.98 34.09
CA LYS A 175 15.38 5.86 35.13
C LYS A 175 14.93 5.10 36.37
N ALA A 176 14.31 3.92 36.20
CA ALA A 176 13.89 3.08 37.32
C ALA A 176 15.08 2.59 38.16
N ILE A 177 16.18 2.18 37.50
CA ILE A 177 17.41 1.74 38.17
C ILE A 177 18.01 2.89 39.00
N LYS A 178 18.04 4.12 38.47
CA LYS A 178 18.56 5.31 39.19
C LYS A 178 17.69 5.74 40.38
N MET A 179 16.38 5.44 40.36
CA MET A 179 15.48 5.77 41.47
C MET A 179 15.46 4.69 42.55
N GLY A 180 15.78 3.44 42.22
CA GLY A 180 15.91 2.35 43.20
C GLY A 180 17.31 2.21 43.81
N SER A 181 18.27 3.06 43.42
CA SER A 181 19.63 3.11 43.96
C SER A 181 19.84 4.25 44.96
N VAL A 182 18.75 4.81 45.51
CA VAL A 182 18.75 5.86 46.54
C VAL A 182 18.19 5.28 47.82
#